data_AF-A0A818JES9-F1
#
_entry.id   AF-A0A818JES9-F1
#
_cell.length_a   1.000
_cell.length_b   1.000
_cell.length_c   1.000
_cell.angle_alpha   90.00
_cell.angle_beta   90.00
_cell.angle_gamma   90.00
#
_symmetry.space_group_name_H-M   'P 1'
#
loop_
_entity.id
_entity.type
_entity.pdbx_description
1 polymer ?
#
loop_
_entity_poly.entity_id
_entity_poly.type
_entity_poly.pdbx_seq_one_letter_code
_entity_poly.pdbx_strand_id
1 'polypeptide(L)'
;MSKAAISWVILLLVVCIPLVNSRLTTNLKNGVNGGVDCATCSILLGIVDHLTIVYNESAAQSLERLCSFLPDEYQLYCKAAVDFLGPYIIDGFIKGDNPDVICHALKFCTDEPDQPKCRIYPSKSPILFAQRVLNFRQRHPLISLNLKDSKICQIPGIKEICKILENIFNNHMPAVDIDEDRFGIEATLRGSSWRGKDCNDFSSAIHPGAHVVDGDGITDHNCNGIYGMNSASGKPWEDEFCNETQRMG
;
A
#
# COMPACT_ATOMS: atom_id res chain seq x y z
N MET A 1 54.13 16.42 26.67
CA MET A 1 53.32 15.18 26.63
C MET A 1 53.97 14.22 25.66
N SER A 2 54.29 13.00 26.07
CA SER A 2 55.04 12.07 25.21
C SER A 2 54.17 11.59 24.03
N LYS A 3 54.79 11.29 22.89
CA LYS A 3 54.10 10.75 21.70
C LYS A 3 53.27 9.50 22.02
N ALA A 4 53.63 8.75 23.07
CA ALA A 4 52.86 7.61 23.55
C ALA A 4 51.50 8.02 24.15
N ALA A 5 51.44 9.12 24.90
CA ALA A 5 50.18 9.58 25.50
C ALA A 5 49.16 10.03 24.44
N ILE A 6 49.62 10.64 23.35
CA ILE A 6 48.75 11.05 22.23
C ILE A 6 48.24 9.82 21.46
N SER A 7 49.09 8.81 21.27
CA SER A 7 48.71 7.55 20.60
C SER A 7 47.64 6.77 21.38
N TRP A 8 47.76 6.71 22.71
CA TRP A 8 46.77 6.06 23.57
C TRP A 8 45.43 6.81 23.63
N VAL A 9 45.46 8.15 23.59
CA VAL A 9 44.23 8.96 23.54
C VAL A 9 43.52 8.80 22.20
N ILE A 10 44.24 8.73 21.09
CA ILE A 10 43.66 8.48 19.75
C ILE A 10 43.10 7.05 19.68
N LEU A 11 43.78 6.05 20.24
CA LEU A 11 43.28 4.67 20.31
C LEU A 11 42.01 4.57 21.17
N LEU A 12 41.96 5.27 22.31
CA LEU A 12 40.77 5.36 23.16
C LEU A 12 39.61 6.09 22.47
N LEU A 13 39.87 7.14 21.70
CA LEU A 13 38.83 7.82 20.92
C LEU A 13 38.30 6.93 19.79
N VAL A 14 39.16 6.24 19.03
CA VAL A 14 38.73 5.34 17.93
C VAL A 14 37.97 4.11 18.46
N VAL A 15 38.31 3.62 19.66
CA VAL A 15 37.66 2.43 20.27
C VAL A 15 36.39 2.78 21.07
N CYS A 16 36.27 4.01 21.62
CA CYS A 16 35.11 4.43 22.41
C CYS A 16 34.06 5.26 21.63
N ILE A 17 34.36 5.78 20.44
CA ILE A 17 33.37 6.46 19.59
C ILE A 17 32.24 5.55 19.04
N PRO A 18 32.36 4.20 18.91
CA PRO A 18 31.19 3.38 18.57
C PRO A 18 30.28 3.07 19.77
N LEU A 19 30.60 3.54 21.00
CA LEU A 19 29.80 3.28 22.21
C LEU A 19 29.00 4.49 22.70
N VAL A 20 29.09 5.65 22.03
CA VAL A 20 28.22 6.78 22.30
C VAL A 20 27.06 6.75 21.32
N ASN A 21 25.96 6.12 21.76
CA ASN A 21 24.63 6.28 21.20
C ASN A 21 24.57 6.30 19.66
N SER A 22 24.71 5.12 19.05
CA SER A 22 23.63 4.77 18.11
C SER A 22 22.36 4.79 18.94
N ARG A 23 21.70 5.96 19.05
CA ARG A 23 20.27 5.98 19.28
C ARG A 23 19.77 5.04 18.21
N LEU A 24 19.37 3.86 18.66
CA LEU A 24 18.50 2.94 17.99
C LEU A 24 17.58 3.83 17.17
N THR A 25 17.81 3.91 15.86
CA THR A 25 16.79 4.38 14.95
C THR A 25 15.72 3.34 15.15
N THR A 26 14.82 3.61 16.10
CA THR A 26 13.58 2.89 16.21
C THR A 26 12.96 3.09 14.85
N ASN A 27 13.10 2.07 14.01
CA ASN A 27 12.32 1.90 12.81
C ASN A 27 10.87 1.80 13.32
N LEU A 28 10.25 2.96 13.54
CA LEU A 28 8.86 3.13 13.89
C LEU A 28 8.03 2.70 12.67
N LYS A 29 8.00 1.41 12.32
CA LYS A 29 7.14 0.91 11.24
C LYS A 29 6.60 -0.52 11.39
N ASN A 30 6.93 -1.29 12.43
CA ASN A 30 6.26 -2.57 12.68
C ASN A 30 5.59 -2.48 14.05
N GLY A 31 4.28 -2.69 14.10
CA GLY A 31 3.58 -2.85 15.38
C GLY A 31 4.02 -4.14 16.08
N VAL A 32 3.69 -4.26 17.36
CA VAL A 32 3.99 -5.45 18.17
C VAL A 32 3.55 -6.74 17.45
N ASN A 33 4.41 -7.75 17.46
CA ASN A 33 4.22 -9.06 16.82
C ASN A 33 4.01 -9.00 15.30
N GLY A 34 4.56 -7.98 14.63
CA GLY A 34 4.38 -7.75 13.20
C GLY A 34 3.23 -6.79 12.87
N GLY A 35 2.42 -6.39 13.85
CA GLY A 35 1.46 -5.29 13.73
C GLY A 35 0.45 -5.46 12.60
N VAL A 36 0.38 -4.47 11.71
CA VAL A 36 -0.58 -4.43 10.60
C VAL A 36 -0.34 -5.57 9.60
N ASP A 37 0.91 -5.94 9.34
CA ASP A 37 1.24 -7.03 8.43
C ASP A 37 0.70 -8.37 8.97
N CYS A 38 0.88 -8.60 10.28
CA CYS A 38 0.36 -9.79 10.96
C CYS A 38 -1.17 -9.83 10.94
N ALA A 39 -1.82 -8.71 11.30
CA ALA A 39 -3.26 -8.60 11.30
C ALA A 39 -3.85 -8.81 9.89
N THR A 40 -3.25 -8.19 8.88
CA THR A 40 -3.68 -8.31 7.48
C THR A 40 -3.57 -9.75 7.01
N CYS A 41 -2.42 -10.40 7.20
CA CYS A 41 -2.26 -11.80 6.85
C CYS A 41 -3.30 -12.69 7.55
N SER A 42 -3.44 -12.55 8.88
CA SER A 42 -4.28 -13.44 9.67
C SER A 42 -5.77 -13.28 9.31
N ILE A 43 -6.23 -12.04 9.11
CA ILE A 43 -7.62 -11.76 8.73
C ILE A 43 -7.90 -12.24 7.30
N LEU A 44 -7.04 -11.94 6.33
CA LEU A 44 -7.25 -12.36 4.94
C LEU A 44 -7.27 -13.89 4.81
N LEU A 45 -6.32 -14.58 5.45
CA LEU A 45 -6.30 -16.04 5.44
C LEU A 45 -7.48 -16.63 6.23
N GLY A 46 -7.95 -15.96 7.28
CA GLY A 46 -9.18 -16.33 7.96
C GLY A 46 -10.42 -16.21 7.07
N ILE A 47 -10.51 -15.16 6.26
CA ILE A 47 -11.58 -15.01 5.26
C ILE A 47 -11.48 -16.15 4.24
N VAL A 48 -10.30 -16.45 3.72
CA VAL A 48 -10.08 -17.57 2.79
C VAL A 48 -10.54 -18.89 3.39
N ASP A 49 -10.14 -19.20 4.63
CA ASP A 49 -10.57 -20.41 5.35
C ASP A 49 -12.09 -20.47 5.48
N HIS A 50 -12.73 -19.36 5.87
CA HIS A 50 -14.19 -19.28 5.94
C HIS A 50 -14.88 -19.44 4.58
N LEU A 51 -14.32 -18.89 3.50
CA LEU A 51 -14.86 -19.04 2.15
C LEU A 51 -14.87 -20.51 1.70
N THR A 52 -13.85 -21.30 2.07
CA THR A 52 -13.84 -22.75 1.75
C THR A 52 -15.06 -23.47 2.33
N ILE A 53 -15.50 -23.07 3.53
CA ILE A 53 -16.64 -23.65 4.22
C ILE A 53 -17.96 -23.14 3.63
N VAL A 54 -18.07 -21.82 3.41
CA VAL A 54 -19.29 -21.17 2.93
C VAL A 54 -19.64 -21.60 1.51
N TYR A 55 -18.64 -21.67 0.63
CA TYR A 55 -18.84 -22.00 -0.78
C TYR A 55 -18.53 -23.46 -1.13
N ASN A 56 -18.08 -24.26 -0.15
CA ASN A 56 -17.65 -25.65 -0.35
C ASN A 56 -16.63 -25.79 -1.49
N GLU A 57 -15.63 -24.90 -1.49
CA GLU A 57 -14.61 -24.78 -2.54
C GLU A 57 -13.21 -24.98 -1.96
N SER A 58 -12.23 -25.25 -2.83
CA SER A 58 -10.84 -25.39 -2.42
C SER A 58 -10.23 -24.05 -1.99
N ALA A 59 -9.19 -24.08 -1.15
CA ALA A 59 -8.46 -22.86 -0.76
C ALA A 59 -7.93 -22.08 -1.98
N ALA A 60 -7.57 -22.77 -3.07
CA ALA A 60 -7.18 -22.14 -4.33
C ALA A 60 -8.33 -21.32 -4.93
N GLN A 61 -9.53 -21.90 -5.02
CA GLN A 61 -10.72 -21.20 -5.52
C GLN A 61 -11.13 -20.05 -4.60
N SER A 62 -11.04 -20.23 -3.28
CA SER A 62 -11.32 -19.16 -2.31
C SER A 62 -10.38 -17.97 -2.45
N LEU A 63 -9.09 -18.20 -2.74
CA LEU A 63 -8.12 -17.13 -2.99
C LEU A 63 -8.46 -16.35 -4.28
N GLU A 64 -8.81 -17.05 -5.36
CA GLU A 64 -9.26 -16.40 -6.60
C GLU A 64 -10.57 -15.62 -6.40
N ARG A 65 -11.51 -16.18 -5.63
CA ARG A 65 -12.76 -15.53 -5.29
C ARG A 65 -12.52 -14.26 -4.49
N LEU A 66 -11.58 -14.26 -3.55
CA LEU A 66 -11.22 -13.06 -2.80
C LEU A 66 -10.82 -11.92 -3.74
N CYS A 67 -10.06 -12.21 -4.80
CA CYS A 67 -9.71 -11.20 -5.80
C CYS A 67 -10.93 -10.68 -6.56
N SER A 68 -11.92 -11.53 -6.87
CA SER A 68 -13.15 -11.10 -7.57
C SER A 68 -14.04 -10.15 -6.76
N PHE A 69 -13.83 -10.04 -5.44
CA PHE A 69 -14.53 -9.08 -4.60
C PHE A 69 -13.89 -7.68 -4.61
N LEU A 70 -12.69 -7.55 -5.17
CA LEU A 70 -12.02 -6.27 -5.31
C LEU A 70 -12.47 -5.55 -6.59
N PRO A 71 -12.49 -4.20 -6.59
CA PRO A 71 -12.66 -3.42 -7.82
C PRO A 71 -11.66 -3.82 -8.91
N ASP A 72 -12.06 -3.69 -10.18
CA ASP A 72 -11.30 -4.17 -11.34
C ASP A 72 -9.85 -3.67 -11.38
N GLU A 73 -9.62 -2.43 -10.92
CA GLU A 73 -8.30 -1.81 -10.77
C GLU A 73 -7.33 -2.68 -9.93
N TYR A 74 -7.83 -3.36 -8.90
CA TYR A 74 -7.00 -4.15 -7.97
C TYR A 74 -6.96 -5.64 -8.31
N GLN A 75 -7.86 -6.14 -9.15
CA GLN A 75 -7.99 -7.58 -9.42
C GLN A 75 -6.71 -8.15 -10.05
N LEU A 76 -6.10 -7.42 -10.98
CA LEU A 76 -4.84 -7.84 -11.63
C LEU A 76 -3.73 -8.02 -10.59
N TYR A 77 -3.56 -7.04 -9.71
CA TYR A 77 -2.54 -7.05 -8.67
C TYR A 77 -2.82 -8.11 -7.60
N CYS A 78 -4.09 -8.30 -7.24
CA CYS A 78 -4.49 -9.37 -6.32
C CYS A 78 -4.15 -10.75 -6.90
N LYS A 79 -4.49 -11.01 -8.16
CA LYS A 79 -4.16 -12.26 -8.84
C LYS A 79 -2.65 -12.49 -8.89
N ALA A 80 -1.85 -11.46 -9.17
CA ALA A 80 -0.40 -11.58 -9.11
C ALA A 80 0.11 -11.95 -7.69
N ALA A 81 -0.52 -11.44 -6.63
CA ALA A 81 -0.20 -11.82 -5.26
C ALA A 81 -0.63 -13.26 -4.94
N VAL A 82 -1.77 -13.71 -5.43
CA VAL A 82 -2.24 -15.10 -5.33
C VAL A 82 -1.32 -16.04 -6.10
N ASP A 83 -0.88 -15.69 -7.30
CA ASP A 83 0.08 -16.48 -8.07
C ASP A 83 1.41 -16.64 -7.33
N PHE A 84 1.86 -15.59 -6.63
CA PHE A 84 3.12 -15.60 -5.89
C PHE A 84 3.03 -16.34 -4.54
N LEU A 85 2.02 -16.06 -3.71
CA LEU A 85 1.89 -16.63 -2.35
C LEU A 85 0.98 -17.86 -2.28
N GLY A 86 0.02 -17.97 -3.18
CA GLY A 86 -1.05 -18.96 -3.17
C GLY A 86 -0.56 -20.39 -3.00
N PRO A 87 0.45 -20.86 -3.76
CA PRO A 87 0.95 -22.24 -3.61
C PRO A 87 1.38 -22.59 -2.17
N TYR A 88 2.00 -21.64 -1.47
CA TYR A 88 2.47 -21.83 -0.09
C TYR A 88 1.32 -21.76 0.93
N ILE A 89 0.39 -20.83 0.73
CA ILE A 89 -0.82 -20.70 1.57
C ILE A 89 -1.68 -21.96 1.44
N ILE A 90 -1.92 -22.43 0.22
CA ILE A 90 -2.72 -23.61 -0.08
C ILE A 90 -2.08 -24.86 0.56
N ASP A 91 -0.77 -25.06 0.43
CA ASP A 91 -0.09 -26.18 1.08
C ASP A 91 -0.16 -26.10 2.63
N GLY A 92 -0.14 -24.90 3.19
CA GLY A 92 -0.44 -24.67 4.61
C GLY A 92 -1.81 -25.23 4.99
N PHE A 93 -2.86 -24.79 4.29
CA PHE A 93 -4.23 -25.26 4.55
C PHE A 93 -4.41 -26.77 4.32
N ILE A 94 -3.79 -27.34 3.27
CA ILE A 94 -3.82 -28.80 3.02
C ILE A 94 -3.19 -29.59 4.18
N LYS A 95 -2.17 -29.04 4.84
CA LYS A 95 -1.58 -29.65 6.06
C LYS A 95 -2.36 -29.30 7.35
N GLY A 96 -3.50 -28.64 7.22
CA GLY A 96 -4.37 -28.22 8.32
C GLY A 96 -3.79 -27.07 9.15
N ASP A 97 -2.79 -26.34 8.62
CA ASP A 97 -2.24 -25.14 9.26
C ASP A 97 -3.32 -24.05 9.25
N ASN A 98 -3.56 -23.45 10.42
CA ASN A 98 -4.52 -22.35 10.52
C ASN A 98 -3.84 -21.02 10.11
N PRO A 99 -4.60 -19.93 9.90
CA PRO A 99 -4.06 -18.65 9.47
C PRO A 99 -2.85 -18.17 10.30
N ASP A 100 -2.93 -18.26 11.63
CA ASP A 100 -1.82 -17.84 12.51
C ASP A 100 -0.53 -18.63 12.22
N VAL A 101 -0.61 -19.95 12.04
CA VAL A 101 0.58 -20.78 11.73
C VAL A 101 1.18 -20.34 10.40
N ILE A 102 0.36 -20.15 9.36
CA ILE A 102 0.81 -19.77 8.02
C ILE A 102 1.47 -18.38 8.08
N CYS A 103 0.81 -17.40 8.72
CA CYS A 103 1.32 -16.03 8.83
C CYS A 103 2.62 -15.93 9.64
N HIS A 104 2.76 -16.72 10.70
CA HIS A 104 4.04 -16.82 11.41
C HIS A 104 5.11 -17.53 10.57
N ALA A 105 4.75 -18.55 9.80
CA ALA A 105 5.69 -19.25 8.94
C ALA A 105 6.25 -18.36 7.83
N LEU A 106 5.38 -17.57 7.20
CA LEU A 106 5.69 -16.55 6.19
C LEU A 106 6.26 -15.24 6.76
N LYS A 107 6.47 -15.15 8.08
CA LYS A 107 7.10 -14.02 8.80
C LYS A 107 6.31 -12.71 8.86
N PHE A 108 5.07 -12.67 8.38
CA PHE A 108 4.17 -11.52 8.62
C PHE A 108 3.83 -11.35 10.10
N CYS A 109 3.78 -12.45 10.85
CA CYS A 109 3.65 -12.45 12.30
C CYS A 109 4.96 -12.88 12.97
N THR A 110 5.35 -12.18 14.02
CA THR A 110 6.53 -12.48 14.85
C THR A 110 6.15 -12.59 16.31
N ASP A 111 6.92 -13.35 17.09
CA ASP A 111 6.81 -13.31 18.56
C ASP A 111 7.92 -12.36 19.06
N GLU A 112 7.55 -11.32 19.78
CA GLU A 112 8.51 -10.39 20.42
C GLU A 112 8.74 -10.76 21.90
N PRO A 113 9.99 -10.62 22.41
CA PRO A 113 10.25 -10.75 23.84
C PRO A 113 9.40 -9.75 24.65
N ASP A 114 8.88 -10.20 25.79
CA ASP A 114 8.10 -9.39 26.74
C ASP A 114 6.79 -8.79 26.20
N GLN A 115 6.33 -9.24 25.03
CA GLN A 115 5.03 -8.88 24.46
C GLN A 115 4.06 -10.08 24.52
N PRO A 116 2.75 -9.84 24.71
CA PRO A 116 1.76 -10.90 24.65
C PRO A 116 1.73 -11.50 23.25
N LYS A 117 1.63 -12.82 23.11
CA LYS A 117 1.54 -13.47 21.78
C LYS A 117 0.19 -13.20 21.14
N CYS A 118 0.18 -12.73 19.90
CA CYS A 118 -1.05 -12.53 19.14
C CYS A 118 -1.41 -13.82 18.39
N ARG A 119 -2.54 -14.44 18.78
CA ARG A 119 -3.12 -15.61 18.11
C ARG A 119 -4.62 -15.37 17.95
N ILE A 120 -5.09 -15.20 16.72
CA ILE A 120 -6.52 -14.96 16.44
C ILE A 120 -7.27 -16.29 16.38
N TYR A 121 -6.64 -17.33 15.84
CA TYR A 121 -7.26 -18.62 15.56
C TYR A 121 -6.74 -19.71 16.51
N PRO A 122 -7.60 -20.26 17.38
CA PRO A 122 -7.19 -21.32 18.28
C PRO A 122 -6.78 -22.58 17.50
N SER A 123 -5.60 -23.13 17.82
CA SER A 123 -5.14 -24.38 17.23
C SER A 123 -5.72 -25.57 17.99
N LYS A 124 -6.47 -26.43 17.29
CA LYS A 124 -6.95 -27.73 17.80
C LYS A 124 -5.93 -28.86 17.63
N SER A 125 -4.79 -28.58 16.98
CA SER A 125 -3.75 -29.57 16.70
C SER A 125 -3.00 -29.96 18.00
N PRO A 126 -2.69 -31.25 18.20
CA PRO A 126 -1.84 -31.70 19.30
C PRO A 126 -0.37 -31.30 19.12
N ILE A 127 0.04 -31.01 17.88
CA ILE A 127 1.39 -30.53 17.56
C ILE A 127 1.54 -29.08 18.05
N LEU A 128 2.63 -28.81 18.76
CA LEU A 128 3.00 -27.48 19.21
C LEU A 128 3.08 -26.50 18.04
N PHE A 129 2.50 -25.31 18.21
CA PHE A 129 2.50 -24.28 17.19
C PHE A 129 3.89 -23.99 16.58
N ALA A 130 4.92 -23.85 17.43
CA ALA A 130 6.28 -23.59 16.97
C ALA A 130 6.79 -24.70 16.04
N GLN A 131 6.44 -25.95 16.32
CA GLN A 131 6.81 -27.07 15.46
C GLN A 131 6.09 -27.02 14.12
N ARG A 132 4.81 -26.62 14.10
CA ARG A 132 4.06 -26.45 12.84
C ARG A 132 4.68 -25.39 11.95
N VAL A 133 5.04 -24.25 12.55
CA VAL A 133 5.77 -23.17 11.87
C VAL A 133 7.10 -23.67 11.30
N LEU A 134 7.87 -24.46 12.06
CA LEU A 134 9.12 -25.05 11.56
C LEU A 134 8.87 -26.04 10.41
N ASN A 135 7.89 -26.93 10.53
CA ASN A 135 7.53 -27.90 9.50
C ASN A 135 7.10 -27.19 8.20
N PHE A 136 6.41 -26.07 8.29
CA PHE A 136 6.08 -25.24 7.12
C PHE A 136 7.35 -24.68 6.47
N ARG A 137 8.23 -24.04 7.24
CA ARG A 137 9.45 -23.43 6.71
C ARG A 137 10.42 -24.46 6.11
N GLN A 138 10.43 -25.68 6.65
CA GLN A 138 11.22 -26.79 6.11
C GLN A 138 10.69 -27.27 4.75
N ARG A 139 9.38 -27.28 4.54
CA ARG A 139 8.77 -27.58 3.23
C ARG A 139 9.08 -26.49 2.21
N HIS A 140 9.12 -25.24 2.66
CA HIS A 140 9.29 -24.07 1.79
C HIS A 140 10.46 -23.18 2.23
N PRO A 141 11.72 -23.64 2.07
CA PRO A 141 12.89 -22.91 2.58
C PRO A 141 13.15 -21.60 1.82
N LEU A 142 12.91 -21.57 0.51
CA LEU A 142 13.17 -20.38 -0.33
C LEU A 142 12.23 -19.22 -0.02
N ILE A 143 10.92 -19.46 0.07
CA ILE A 143 9.95 -18.40 0.42
C ILE A 143 10.18 -17.88 1.84
N SER A 144 10.53 -18.76 2.77
CA SER A 144 10.82 -18.41 4.16
C SER A 144 12.07 -17.54 4.28
N LEU A 145 13.04 -17.71 3.37
CA LEU A 145 14.23 -16.87 3.28
C LEU A 145 13.91 -15.54 2.59
N ASN A 146 13.21 -15.58 1.46
CA ASN A 146 12.84 -14.38 0.69
C ASN A 146 11.98 -13.42 1.50
N LEU A 147 11.08 -13.92 2.35
CA LEU A 147 10.19 -13.09 3.15
C LEU A 147 10.72 -12.74 4.55
N LYS A 148 11.95 -13.15 4.91
CA LYS A 148 12.47 -13.05 6.28
C LYS A 148 12.40 -11.62 6.85
N ASP A 149 12.71 -10.64 6.02
CA ASP A 149 12.70 -9.22 6.35
C ASP A 149 11.70 -8.45 5.47
N SER A 150 10.85 -9.17 4.73
CA SER A 150 9.91 -8.56 3.80
C SER A 150 8.66 -8.07 4.51
N LYS A 151 8.32 -6.81 4.25
CA LYS A 151 7.01 -6.28 4.61
C LYS A 151 5.96 -6.75 3.61
N ILE A 152 4.70 -6.77 4.02
CA ILE A 152 3.59 -7.19 3.14
C ILE A 152 3.57 -6.36 1.82
N CYS A 153 3.91 -5.08 1.88
CA CYS A 153 3.99 -4.18 0.72
C CYS A 153 5.22 -4.37 -0.19
N GLN A 154 6.07 -5.37 0.07
CA GLN A 154 7.18 -5.73 -0.83
C GLN A 154 6.85 -6.93 -1.71
N ILE A 155 5.71 -7.58 -1.48
CA ILE A 155 5.29 -8.77 -2.20
C ILE A 155 4.77 -8.36 -3.59
N PRO A 156 5.16 -9.08 -4.66
CA PRO A 156 4.58 -8.85 -5.99
C PRO A 156 3.05 -8.88 -5.95
N GLY A 157 2.40 -7.92 -6.62
CA GLY A 157 0.96 -7.74 -6.58
C GLY A 157 0.50 -6.90 -5.39
N ILE A 158 0.93 -7.23 -4.16
CA ILE A 158 0.55 -6.43 -2.98
C ILE A 158 1.25 -5.07 -2.98
N LYS A 159 2.50 -5.00 -3.46
CA LYS A 159 3.27 -3.76 -3.57
C LYS A 159 2.52 -2.69 -4.36
N GLU A 160 1.91 -3.08 -5.48
CA GLU A 160 1.15 -2.20 -6.36
C GLU A 160 -0.11 -1.69 -5.65
N ILE A 161 -0.84 -2.58 -4.96
CA ILE A 161 -1.99 -2.19 -4.12
C ILE A 161 -1.56 -1.23 -3.01
N CYS A 162 -0.46 -1.51 -2.30
CA CYS A 162 0.05 -0.62 -1.26
C CYS A 162 0.42 0.76 -1.80
N LYS A 163 0.99 0.84 -3.01
CA LYS A 163 1.31 2.13 -3.65
C LYS A 163 0.04 2.95 -3.91
N ILE A 164 -1.03 2.31 -4.38
CA ILE A 164 -2.33 2.98 -4.60
C ILE A 164 -2.89 3.48 -3.27
N LEU A 165 -2.90 2.64 -2.24
CA LEU A 165 -3.38 3.02 -0.91
C LEU A 165 -2.53 4.15 -0.29
N GLU A 166 -1.21 4.13 -0.45
CA GLU A 166 -0.33 5.19 0.02
C GLU A 166 -0.63 6.52 -0.67
N ASN A 167 -0.85 6.50 -1.99
CA ASN A 167 -1.23 7.67 -2.76
C ASN A 167 -2.55 8.28 -2.26
N ILE A 168 -3.56 7.45 -2.02
CA ILE A 168 -4.90 7.89 -1.61
C ILE A 168 -4.94 8.36 -0.15
N PHE A 169 -4.37 7.57 0.77
CA PHE A 169 -4.56 7.77 2.21
C PHE A 169 -3.46 8.63 2.85
N ASN A 170 -2.23 8.62 2.32
CA ASN A 170 -1.13 9.41 2.88
C ASN A 170 -0.77 10.61 1.99
N ASN A 171 -0.71 10.43 0.67
CA ASN A 171 -0.33 11.52 -0.23
C ASN A 171 -1.53 12.37 -0.67
N HIS A 172 -2.76 11.93 -0.35
CA HIS A 172 -4.02 12.62 -0.70
C HIS A 172 -4.16 12.94 -2.19
N MET A 173 -3.70 12.00 -3.02
CA MET A 173 -3.73 12.05 -4.48
C MET A 173 -4.89 11.22 -5.03
N PRO A 174 -5.52 11.61 -6.15
CA PRO A 174 -6.55 10.81 -6.80
C PRO A 174 -6.01 9.43 -7.20
N ALA A 175 -6.87 8.42 -7.19
CA ALA A 175 -6.52 7.10 -7.72
C ALA A 175 -6.37 7.11 -9.26
N VAL A 176 -7.21 7.90 -9.94
CA VAL A 176 -7.20 8.11 -11.38
C VAL A 176 -6.89 9.59 -11.63
N ASP A 177 -5.67 9.82 -12.11
CA ASP A 177 -5.04 11.11 -12.42
C ASP A 177 -3.89 10.79 -13.38
N ILE A 178 -4.18 10.88 -14.68
CA ILE A 178 -3.30 10.38 -15.76
C ILE A 178 -2.23 11.41 -16.12
N ASP A 179 -2.53 12.70 -16.01
CA ASP A 179 -1.61 13.78 -16.34
C ASP A 179 -0.87 14.39 -15.13
N GLU A 180 -1.15 13.88 -13.93
CA GLU A 180 -0.49 14.20 -12.67
C GLU A 180 -0.70 15.64 -12.18
N ASP A 181 -1.82 16.29 -12.57
CA ASP A 181 -2.18 17.63 -12.09
C ASP A 181 -2.95 17.67 -10.76
N ARG A 182 -3.19 16.48 -10.19
CA ARG A 182 -3.83 16.23 -8.90
C ARG A 182 -5.35 16.46 -8.87
N PHE A 183 -5.97 16.67 -10.01
CA PHE A 183 -7.40 16.57 -10.20
C PHE A 183 -7.71 15.21 -10.83
N GLY A 184 -8.94 14.75 -10.70
CA GLY A 184 -9.31 13.43 -11.18
C GLY A 184 -10.76 13.40 -11.64
N ILE A 185 -11.04 12.50 -12.57
CA ILE A 185 -12.36 12.36 -13.18
C ILE A 185 -13.34 11.56 -12.32
N GLU A 186 -12.82 10.68 -11.48
CA GLU A 186 -13.60 9.80 -10.61
C GLU A 186 -14.03 10.53 -9.35
N ALA A 187 -15.28 10.34 -8.92
CA ALA A 187 -15.79 11.03 -7.73
C ALA A 187 -15.11 10.54 -6.44
N THR A 188 -14.79 9.25 -6.35
CA THR A 188 -14.28 8.63 -5.12
C THR A 188 -12.75 8.66 -5.06
N LEU A 189 -12.14 7.98 -4.07
CA LEU A 189 -10.69 7.76 -3.98
C LEU A 189 -9.84 9.02 -4.24
N ARG A 190 -10.14 10.11 -3.51
CA ARG A 190 -9.48 11.44 -3.60
C ARG A 190 -9.66 12.21 -4.91
N GLY A 191 -10.53 11.78 -5.82
CA GLY A 191 -10.88 12.55 -7.01
C GLY A 191 -11.94 13.64 -6.75
N SER A 192 -12.94 13.77 -7.63
CA SER A 192 -13.80 14.96 -7.73
C SER A 192 -14.78 15.20 -6.57
N SER A 193 -14.90 14.29 -5.58
CA SER A 193 -15.59 14.62 -4.32
C SER A 193 -14.72 15.45 -3.37
N TRP A 194 -13.41 15.51 -3.62
CA TRP A 194 -12.44 16.23 -2.79
C TRP A 194 -11.96 17.53 -3.43
N ARG A 195 -11.93 17.60 -4.76
CA ARG A 195 -11.54 18.77 -5.56
C ARG A 195 -12.52 18.95 -6.72
N GLY A 196 -12.37 20.02 -7.51
CA GLY A 196 -13.10 20.15 -8.77
C GLY A 196 -12.86 18.92 -9.66
N LYS A 197 -13.86 18.54 -10.47
CA LYS A 197 -13.67 17.46 -11.43
C LYS A 197 -12.76 17.93 -12.54
N ASP A 198 -11.78 17.11 -12.89
CA ASP A 198 -10.96 17.37 -14.06
C ASP A 198 -11.78 17.19 -15.35
N CYS A 199 -11.72 18.19 -16.23
CA CYS A 199 -12.38 18.18 -17.52
C CYS A 199 -11.51 17.58 -18.63
N ASN A 200 -10.19 17.41 -18.41
CA ASN A 200 -9.28 16.78 -19.35
C ASN A 200 -8.07 16.10 -18.68
N ASP A 201 -8.27 14.85 -18.28
CA ASP A 201 -7.30 13.95 -17.62
C ASP A 201 -6.20 13.44 -18.58
N PHE A 202 -5.76 14.26 -19.53
CA PHE A 202 -4.65 13.99 -20.44
C PHE A 202 -3.76 15.22 -20.64
N SER A 203 -4.05 16.32 -19.94
CA SER A 203 -3.37 17.59 -20.08
C SER A 203 -3.33 18.31 -18.74
N SER A 204 -2.18 18.22 -18.06
CA SER A 204 -1.95 18.82 -16.74
C SER A 204 -2.06 20.35 -16.68
N ALA A 205 -2.29 21.02 -17.81
CA ALA A 205 -2.55 22.45 -17.93
C ALA A 205 -4.06 22.77 -17.95
N ILE A 206 -4.92 21.76 -18.02
CA ILE A 206 -6.38 21.90 -18.10
C ILE A 206 -6.98 21.26 -16.85
N HIS A 207 -7.31 22.09 -15.87
CA HIS A 207 -7.87 21.63 -14.60
C HIS A 207 -8.60 22.75 -13.86
N PRO A 208 -9.44 22.43 -12.86
CA PRO A 208 -10.08 23.42 -12.01
C PRO A 208 -9.11 24.49 -11.49
N GLY A 209 -9.38 25.75 -11.83
CA GLY A 209 -8.60 26.91 -11.39
C GLY A 209 -7.31 27.18 -12.18
N ALA A 210 -7.07 26.49 -13.30
CA ALA A 210 -5.96 26.80 -14.20
C ALA A 210 -6.07 28.19 -14.85
N HIS A 211 -4.99 28.65 -15.46
CA HIS A 211 -4.99 29.90 -16.21
C HIS A 211 -5.72 29.74 -17.56
N VAL A 212 -6.56 30.72 -17.87
CA VAL A 212 -7.23 30.84 -19.17
C VAL A 212 -6.22 31.11 -20.28
N VAL A 213 -6.42 30.47 -21.42
CA VAL A 213 -5.64 30.69 -22.64
C VAL A 213 -6.57 31.22 -23.73
N ASP A 214 -6.28 32.41 -24.25
CA ASP A 214 -7.05 33.08 -25.30
C ASP A 214 -8.56 33.17 -25.01
N GLY A 215 -8.92 33.46 -23.76
CA GLY A 215 -10.31 33.58 -23.31
C GLY A 215 -11.08 32.25 -23.38
N ASP A 216 -10.40 31.11 -23.39
CA ASP A 216 -11.01 29.78 -23.54
C ASP A 216 -11.92 29.71 -24.78
N GLY A 217 -11.55 30.41 -25.87
CA GLY A 217 -12.38 30.51 -27.07
C GLY A 217 -12.63 29.18 -27.81
N ILE A 218 -11.86 28.13 -27.50
CA ILE A 218 -11.98 26.80 -28.10
C ILE A 218 -12.09 25.70 -27.03
N THR A 219 -11.20 25.74 -26.03
CA THR A 219 -11.08 24.74 -24.97
C THR A 219 -11.27 25.45 -23.63
N ASP A 220 -12.06 24.85 -22.74
CA ASP A 220 -12.16 25.24 -21.33
C ASP A 220 -10.88 24.76 -20.62
N HIS A 221 -9.98 25.68 -20.27
CA HIS A 221 -8.72 25.32 -19.62
C HIS A 221 -8.86 25.22 -18.11
N ASN A 222 -9.85 25.88 -17.53
CA ASN A 222 -9.97 25.98 -16.07
C ASN A 222 -11.14 25.18 -15.48
N CYS A 223 -11.83 24.42 -16.33
CA CYS A 223 -12.94 23.51 -16.01
C CYS A 223 -14.11 24.19 -15.28
N ASN A 224 -14.36 25.48 -15.54
CA ASN A 224 -15.50 26.21 -14.98
C ASN A 224 -16.79 26.06 -15.81
N GLY A 225 -16.70 25.45 -17.00
CA GLY A 225 -17.81 25.24 -17.93
C GLY A 225 -18.12 26.44 -18.84
N ILE A 226 -17.29 27.48 -18.85
CA ILE A 226 -17.44 28.71 -19.64
C ILE A 226 -16.32 28.72 -20.69
N TYR A 227 -16.68 28.54 -21.95
CA TYR A 227 -15.74 28.53 -23.07
C TYR A 227 -16.46 28.79 -24.39
N GLY A 228 -15.71 29.00 -25.46
CA GLY A 228 -16.26 29.26 -26.81
C GLY A 228 -16.45 30.73 -27.12
N MET A 229 -16.97 31.01 -28.32
CA MET A 229 -17.10 32.36 -28.88
C MET A 229 -18.56 32.84 -28.90
N ASN A 230 -18.77 34.09 -28.52
CA ASN A 230 -20.04 34.79 -28.72
C ASN A 230 -20.17 35.22 -30.19
N SER A 231 -21.14 34.62 -30.90
CA SER A 231 -21.39 34.91 -32.32
C SER A 231 -21.81 36.37 -32.62
N ALA A 232 -22.33 37.10 -31.64
CA ALA A 232 -22.79 38.48 -31.82
C ALA A 232 -21.66 39.51 -31.65
N SER A 233 -20.79 39.31 -30.64
CA SER A 233 -19.69 40.22 -30.31
C SER A 233 -18.37 39.84 -30.98
N GLY A 234 -18.21 38.56 -31.36
CA GLY A 234 -16.95 37.98 -31.81
C GLY A 234 -15.91 37.79 -30.71
N LYS A 235 -16.29 37.86 -29.43
CA LYS A 235 -15.39 37.69 -28.27
C LYS A 235 -15.59 36.34 -27.56
N PRO A 236 -14.59 35.83 -26.83
CA PRO A 236 -14.76 34.64 -26.01
C PRO A 236 -15.74 34.88 -24.84
N TRP A 237 -16.53 33.86 -24.49
CA TRP A 237 -17.50 33.95 -23.39
C TRP A 237 -16.83 34.17 -22.03
N GLU A 238 -15.67 33.55 -21.82
CA GLU A 238 -14.85 33.68 -20.60
C GLU A 238 -14.44 35.15 -20.37
N ASP A 239 -14.07 35.86 -21.44
CA ASP A 239 -13.69 37.28 -21.36
C ASP A 239 -14.90 38.17 -21.07
N GLU A 240 -16.05 37.89 -21.68
CA GLU A 240 -17.25 38.69 -21.47
C GLU A 240 -17.86 38.50 -20.06
N PHE A 241 -17.81 37.28 -19.53
CA PHE A 241 -18.44 36.96 -18.25
C PHE A 241 -17.51 37.07 -17.05
N CYS A 242 -16.21 36.87 -17.23
CA CYS A 242 -15.31 36.70 -16.10
C CYS A 242 -14.17 37.74 -16.03
N ASN A 243 -13.91 38.54 -17.06
CA ASN A 243 -12.77 39.48 -17.08
C ASN A 243 -12.86 40.58 -16.01
N GLU A 244 -14.06 41.03 -15.65
CA GLU A 244 -14.27 42.02 -14.57
C GLU A 244 -14.39 41.39 -13.18
N THR A 245 -14.25 40.07 -13.08
CA THR A 245 -14.41 39.33 -11.82
C THR A 245 -13.07 38.86 -11.26
N GLN A 246 -12.93 38.87 -9.93
CA GLN A 246 -11.78 38.26 -9.27
C GLN A 246 -12.06 36.78 -9.02
N ARG A 247 -11.28 35.91 -9.68
CA ARG A 247 -11.39 34.46 -9.53
C ARG A 247 -10.66 34.00 -8.27
N MET A 248 -11.26 33.09 -7.52
CA MET A 248 -10.71 32.51 -6.29
C MET A 248 -10.96 31.00 -6.29
N GLY A 249 -10.03 30.23 -5.73
CA GLY A 249 -10.10 28.77 -5.57
C GLY A 249 -9.83 28.33 -4.15
#